data_AF-A0A6C0TP43-F1
#
_entry.id   AF-A0A6C0TP43-F1
#
_cell.length_a   1.000
_cell.length_b   1.000
_cell.length_c   1.000
_cell.angle_alpha   90.00
_cell.angle_beta   90.00
_cell.angle_gamma   90.00
#
_symmetry.space_group_name_H-M   'P 1'
#
loop_
_entity.id
_entity.type
_entity.pdbx_description
1 polymer ?
#
loop_
_entity_poly.entity_id
_entity_poly.type
_entity_poly.pdbx_seq_one_letter_code
_entity_poly.pdbx_strand_id
1 'polypeptide(L)'
;MYRLSGVVAAGLMLAVSQVYADNNQATIYQDGTNHNGTIAQDGDANEAELQQRGFINAVGTIRQTGSQNIATTDMYGDSLAETVQEGRGNQASIRHEGDLFNTTVTQVGDLNTANVVQSYRTSTVEVAQTGEGHFADIYQEGRAHYASTRQDGMNNSVTIDQGEYYAGKWALVDQSGNDHVAAVYQTSGGENSTTIMQLGSSHNAEVHQEIYGILDGDNVAMVNQAGLDHTAWVSQERANNTAEIDQLGEGHNASITQQGEFNTSTMTQQGMFNTAVSSQFGDDNSVVIGQNGERNLAEISQIGAGLEATINQTGTDHQAFITQGLSGNQATITQLGAANLATISQ
;
A
#
# COMPACT_ATOMS: atom_id res chain seq x y z
N MET A 1 -62.56 -16.26 20.75
CA MET A 1 -61.91 -15.49 19.66
C MET A 1 -60.54 -15.09 20.18
N TYR A 2 -59.54 -15.97 20.03
CA TYR A 2 -58.18 -15.71 20.49
C TYR A 2 -57.48 -14.85 19.42
N ARG A 3 -57.12 -13.61 19.75
CA ARG A 3 -56.17 -12.83 18.96
C ARG A 3 -54.78 -13.13 19.52
N LEU A 4 -53.97 -13.83 18.72
CA LEU A 4 -52.54 -13.96 18.93
C LEU A 4 -51.93 -12.54 18.96
N SER A 5 -51.30 -12.21 20.07
CA SER A 5 -50.36 -11.09 20.20
C SER A 5 -49.16 -11.40 19.30
N GLY A 6 -48.85 -10.51 18.35
CA GLY A 6 -47.62 -10.61 17.57
C GLY A 6 -46.41 -10.53 18.51
N VAL A 7 -45.62 -11.60 18.54
CA VAL A 7 -44.28 -11.59 19.10
C VAL A 7 -43.45 -10.68 18.20
N VAL A 8 -43.13 -9.48 18.67
CA VAL A 8 -42.01 -8.71 18.12
C VAL A 8 -40.76 -9.49 18.52
N ALA A 9 -40.12 -10.15 17.56
CA ALA A 9 -38.81 -10.75 17.78
C ALA A 9 -37.82 -9.62 18.07
N ALA A 10 -37.53 -9.40 19.35
CA ALA A 10 -36.39 -8.61 19.78
C ALA A 10 -35.14 -9.38 19.36
N GLY A 11 -34.44 -8.90 18.32
CA GLY A 11 -33.10 -9.38 17.99
C GLY A 11 -32.20 -9.19 19.20
N LEU A 12 -31.42 -10.22 19.54
CA LEU A 12 -30.47 -10.19 20.65
C LEU A 12 -29.36 -9.19 20.30
N MET A 13 -29.32 -8.04 20.96
CA MET A 13 -28.18 -7.11 20.91
C MET A 13 -27.25 -7.47 22.06
N LEU A 14 -25.98 -7.76 21.76
CA LEU A 14 -24.94 -7.95 22.76
C LEU A 14 -23.93 -6.80 22.64
N ALA A 15 -23.89 -5.97 23.68
CA ALA A 15 -22.87 -4.94 23.86
C ALA A 15 -22.17 -5.21 25.19
N VAL A 16 -20.85 -5.38 25.16
CA VAL A 16 -20.03 -5.62 26.35
C VAL A 16 -18.93 -4.58 26.39
N SER A 17 -18.94 -3.72 27.41
CA SER A 17 -17.79 -2.89 27.75
C SER A 17 -17.17 -3.38 29.05
N GLN A 18 -15.86 -3.61 29.04
CA GLN A 18 -15.07 -3.88 30.24
C GLN A 18 -14.01 -2.79 30.36
N VAL A 19 -14.10 -2.01 31.43
CA VAL A 19 -13.21 -0.89 31.70
C VAL A 19 -12.53 -1.13 33.04
N TYR A 20 -11.23 -1.34 33.01
CA TYR A 20 -10.39 -1.44 34.19
C TYR A 20 -9.47 -0.20 34.23
N ALA A 21 -9.47 0.51 35.36
CA ALA A 21 -8.73 1.75 35.67
C ALA A 21 -9.41 3.10 35.34
N ASP A 22 -8.73 4.20 35.69
CA ASP A 22 -9.27 5.57 35.83
C ASP A 22 -9.42 6.29 34.47
N ASN A 23 -10.42 7.18 34.36
CA ASN A 23 -10.67 8.10 33.22
C ASN A 23 -10.86 7.50 31.81
N ASN A 24 -10.97 6.18 31.67
CA ASN A 24 -11.31 5.55 30.39
C ASN A 24 -12.77 5.87 29.96
N GLN A 25 -12.96 6.14 28.68
CA GLN A 25 -14.27 6.37 28.04
C GLN A 25 -14.53 5.30 26.98
N ALA A 26 -15.67 4.62 27.10
CA ALA A 26 -16.12 3.61 26.14
C ALA A 26 -17.58 3.87 25.76
N THR A 27 -17.85 4.05 24.46
CA THR A 27 -19.19 4.23 23.92
C THR A 27 -19.48 3.17 22.86
N ILE A 28 -20.58 2.42 23.01
CA ILE A 28 -21.09 1.50 21.99
C ILE A 28 -22.48 2.00 21.56
N TYR A 29 -22.63 2.34 20.28
CA TYR A 29 -23.92 2.66 19.67
C TYR A 29 -24.28 1.61 18.63
N GLN A 30 -25.39 0.90 18.84
CA GLN A 30 -25.88 -0.14 17.94
C GLN A 30 -27.31 0.19 17.50
N ASP A 31 -27.55 0.28 16.19
CA ASP A 31 -28.88 0.48 15.61
C ASP A 31 -29.14 -0.60 14.54
N GLY A 32 -29.84 -1.67 14.93
CA GLY A 32 -30.03 -2.87 14.11
C GLY A 32 -30.38 -4.14 14.88
N THR A 33 -30.35 -5.28 14.20
CA THR A 33 -30.48 -6.64 14.78
C THR A 33 -29.18 -7.44 14.58
N ASN A 34 -28.75 -8.26 15.55
CA ASN A 34 -27.54 -9.13 15.48
C ASN A 34 -26.19 -8.39 15.42
N HIS A 35 -26.03 -7.28 16.14
CA HIS A 35 -24.72 -6.66 16.35
C HIS A 35 -24.02 -7.28 17.57
N ASN A 36 -22.70 -7.48 17.46
CA ASN A 36 -21.84 -7.83 18.58
C ASN A 36 -20.72 -6.80 18.70
N GLY A 37 -20.76 -6.01 19.78
CA GLY A 37 -19.80 -4.95 20.05
C GLY A 37 -19.08 -5.22 21.36
N THR A 38 -17.75 -5.31 21.32
CA THR A 38 -16.92 -5.49 22.51
C THR A 38 -15.89 -4.36 22.60
N ILE A 39 -15.88 -3.65 23.72
CA ILE A 39 -14.80 -2.71 24.07
C ILE A 39 -14.14 -3.22 25.35
N ALA A 40 -12.84 -3.43 25.32
CA ALA A 40 -12.03 -3.76 26.49
C ALA A 40 -10.91 -2.72 26.64
N GLN A 41 -10.90 -1.99 27.76
CA GLN A 41 -9.90 -0.98 28.07
C GLN A 41 -9.20 -1.33 29.40
N ASP A 42 -7.88 -1.34 29.38
CA ASP A 42 -7.03 -1.53 30.57
C ASP A 42 -5.95 -0.43 30.63
N GLY A 43 -6.05 0.47 31.60
CA GLY A 43 -5.11 1.59 31.79
C GLY A 43 -5.80 2.95 32.00
N ASP A 44 -5.14 4.06 31.66
CA ASP A 44 -5.62 5.41 32.03
C ASP A 44 -6.00 6.26 30.80
N ALA A 45 -7.15 6.93 30.86
CA ALA A 45 -7.60 7.90 29.86
C ALA A 45 -7.65 7.40 28.40
N ASN A 46 -7.97 6.12 28.17
CA ASN A 46 -8.24 5.60 26.82
C ASN A 46 -9.66 5.97 26.38
N GLU A 47 -9.85 6.26 25.09
CA GLU A 47 -11.13 6.58 24.47
C GLU A 47 -11.45 5.57 23.36
N ALA A 48 -12.62 4.95 23.44
CA ALA A 48 -13.10 4.00 22.45
C ALA A 48 -14.55 4.30 22.08
N GLU A 49 -14.82 4.46 20.79
CA GLU A 49 -16.17 4.61 20.24
C GLU A 49 -16.41 3.55 19.16
N LEU A 50 -17.45 2.74 19.36
CA LEU A 50 -17.92 1.76 18.40
C LEU A 50 -19.35 2.09 17.98
N GLN A 51 -19.55 2.44 16.72
CA GLN A 51 -20.84 2.69 16.12
C GLN A 51 -21.15 1.66 15.03
N GLN A 52 -22.31 0.99 15.16
CA GLN A 52 -22.77 -0.05 14.24
C GLN A 52 -24.21 0.26 13.82
N ARG A 53 -24.45 0.52 12.53
CA ARG A 53 -25.78 0.86 11.98
C ARG A 53 -26.16 -0.13 10.88
N GLY A 54 -27.42 -0.57 10.84
CA GLY A 54 -27.96 -1.37 9.72
C GLY A 54 -28.55 -2.72 10.10
N PHE A 55 -28.78 -3.57 9.11
CA PHE A 55 -29.39 -4.89 9.28
C PHE A 55 -28.32 -5.99 9.19
N ILE A 56 -27.93 -6.53 10.36
CA ILE A 56 -27.30 -7.85 10.59
C ILE A 56 -25.74 -7.89 10.61
N ASN A 57 -25.19 -8.69 11.53
CA ASN A 57 -23.82 -9.22 11.71
C ASN A 57 -22.58 -8.29 11.78
N ALA A 58 -22.72 -6.99 12.05
CA ALA A 58 -21.53 -6.18 12.37
C ALA A 58 -20.85 -6.67 13.67
N VAL A 59 -19.57 -7.03 13.61
CA VAL A 59 -18.74 -7.38 14.78
C VAL A 59 -17.64 -6.33 14.92
N GLY A 60 -17.69 -5.57 16.00
CA GLY A 60 -16.69 -4.57 16.33
C GLY A 60 -16.00 -4.95 17.63
N THR A 61 -14.68 -5.13 17.59
CA THR A 61 -13.88 -5.36 18.80
C THR A 61 -12.84 -4.27 18.92
N ILE A 62 -12.84 -3.55 20.03
CA ILE A 62 -11.78 -2.60 20.39
C ILE A 62 -11.13 -3.10 21.67
N ARG A 63 -9.82 -3.35 21.64
CA ARG A 63 -9.01 -3.63 22.83
C ARG A 63 -7.91 -2.58 22.95
N GLN A 64 -7.89 -1.86 24.06
CA GLN A 64 -6.86 -0.87 24.36
C GLN A 64 -6.18 -1.21 25.68
N THR A 65 -4.85 -1.21 25.67
CA THR A 65 -4.03 -1.37 26.87
C THR A 65 -3.00 -0.24 26.93
N GLY A 66 -2.89 0.45 28.07
CA GLY A 66 -1.97 1.58 28.26
C GLY A 66 -2.71 2.90 28.47
N SER A 67 -2.23 4.01 27.89
CA SER A 67 -2.79 5.33 28.20
C SER A 67 -3.05 6.20 26.99
N GLN A 68 -4.12 7.00 27.01
CA GLN A 68 -4.45 7.98 25.95
C GLN A 68 -4.63 7.37 24.55
N ASN A 69 -4.93 6.07 24.44
CA ASN A 69 -5.24 5.47 23.14
C ASN A 69 -6.65 5.88 22.70
N ILE A 70 -6.82 6.21 21.44
CA ILE A 70 -8.10 6.59 20.83
C ILE A 70 -8.43 5.60 19.71
N ALA A 71 -9.62 5.00 19.78
CA ALA A 71 -10.12 4.10 18.75
C ALA A 71 -11.56 4.46 18.39
N THR A 72 -11.81 4.73 17.12
CA THR A 72 -13.15 4.96 16.57
C THR A 72 -13.43 3.94 15.48
N THR A 73 -14.60 3.32 15.52
CA THR A 73 -15.06 2.38 14.50
C THR A 73 -16.51 2.68 14.14
N ASP A 74 -16.78 3.13 12.92
CA ASP A 74 -18.12 3.39 12.38
C ASP A 74 -18.41 2.42 11.21
N MET A 75 -19.40 1.54 11.39
CA MET A 75 -19.74 0.51 10.40
C MET A 75 -21.21 0.57 9.99
N TYR A 76 -21.45 0.49 8.68
CA TYR A 76 -22.77 0.33 8.06
C TYR A 76 -22.88 -1.03 7.36
N GLY A 77 -23.73 -1.96 7.81
CA GLY A 77 -23.93 -3.27 7.14
C GLY A 77 -23.15 -4.46 7.73
N ASP A 78 -23.04 -5.56 6.98
CA ASP A 78 -22.39 -6.84 7.40
C ASP A 78 -20.85 -6.72 7.43
N SER A 79 -20.21 -6.14 8.46
CA SER A 79 -18.74 -5.92 8.47
C SER A 79 -18.04 -6.32 9.78
N LEU A 80 -16.78 -6.76 9.69
CA LEU A 80 -15.90 -7.08 10.82
C LEU A 80 -14.81 -6.02 10.93
N ALA A 81 -14.69 -5.41 12.11
CA ALA A 81 -13.60 -4.50 12.45
C ALA A 81 -13.01 -4.88 13.81
N GLU A 82 -11.70 -5.09 13.84
CA GLU A 82 -10.92 -5.32 15.07
C GLU A 82 -9.83 -4.27 15.18
N THR A 83 -9.79 -3.59 16.33
CA THR A 83 -8.76 -2.62 16.69
C THR A 83 -8.10 -3.08 17.98
N VAL A 84 -6.79 -3.27 17.94
CA VAL A 84 -5.94 -3.61 19.09
C VAL A 84 -4.87 -2.54 19.24
N GLN A 85 -4.84 -1.86 20.37
CA GLN A 85 -3.84 -0.83 20.68
C GLN A 85 -3.15 -1.14 22.01
N GLU A 86 -1.83 -1.19 22.02
CA GLU A 86 -1.01 -1.37 23.21
C GLU A 86 0.06 -0.29 23.30
N GLY A 87 0.05 0.53 24.36
CA GLY A 87 1.04 1.59 24.59
C GLY A 87 0.39 2.96 24.84
N ARG A 88 1.04 4.05 24.44
CA ARG A 88 0.56 5.42 24.70
C ARG A 88 0.20 6.18 23.43
N GLY A 89 -1.01 6.76 23.42
CA GLY A 89 -1.36 7.78 22.41
C GLY A 89 -1.56 7.22 21.01
N ASN A 90 -1.82 5.92 20.85
CA ASN A 90 -2.15 5.36 19.54
C ASN A 90 -3.55 5.79 19.12
N GLN A 91 -3.73 6.09 17.83
CA GLN A 91 -5.00 6.48 17.23
C GLN A 91 -5.37 5.52 16.09
N ALA A 92 -6.60 4.99 16.13
CA ALA A 92 -7.14 4.15 15.07
C ALA A 92 -8.55 4.62 14.70
N SER A 93 -8.81 4.82 13.41
CA SER A 93 -10.13 5.18 12.87
C SER A 93 -10.49 4.23 11.74
N ILE A 94 -11.57 3.46 11.92
CA ILE A 94 -12.12 2.56 10.90
C ILE A 94 -13.50 3.08 10.49
N ARG A 95 -13.71 3.29 9.19
CA ARG A 95 -15.00 3.66 8.61
C ARG A 95 -15.38 2.70 7.48
N HIS A 96 -16.52 2.04 7.61
CA HIS A 96 -17.04 1.10 6.61
C HIS A 96 -18.38 1.57 6.06
N GLU A 97 -18.44 1.91 4.77
CA GLU A 97 -19.64 2.35 4.06
C GLU A 97 -20.15 1.26 3.10
N GLY A 98 -20.66 0.14 3.64
CA GLY A 98 -21.15 -1.00 2.85
C GLY A 98 -20.95 -2.37 3.49
N ASP A 99 -21.16 -3.45 2.73
CA ASP A 99 -21.28 -4.81 3.28
C ASP A 99 -20.02 -5.67 3.04
N LEU A 100 -19.74 -6.62 3.94
CA LEU A 100 -18.70 -7.66 3.86
C LEU A 100 -17.25 -7.16 3.96
N PHE A 101 -16.97 -6.15 4.78
CA PHE A 101 -15.59 -5.73 5.05
C PHE A 101 -14.93 -6.51 6.17
N ASN A 102 -13.61 -6.67 6.09
CA ASN A 102 -12.78 -7.15 7.18
C ASN A 102 -11.62 -6.18 7.39
N THR A 103 -11.58 -5.49 8.53
CA THR A 103 -10.46 -4.63 8.90
C THR A 103 -9.87 -5.08 10.20
N THR A 104 -8.55 -5.27 10.24
CA THR A 104 -7.79 -5.46 11.47
C THR A 104 -6.72 -4.37 11.57
N VAL A 105 -6.73 -3.62 12.66
CA VAL A 105 -5.71 -2.63 13.00
C VAL A 105 -5.06 -3.05 14.31
N THR A 106 -3.77 -3.36 14.28
CA THR A 106 -2.94 -3.66 15.46
C THR A 106 -1.83 -2.62 15.59
N GLN A 107 -1.79 -1.91 16.71
CA GLN A 107 -0.79 -0.90 17.03
C GLN A 107 -0.12 -1.25 18.36
N VAL A 108 1.19 -1.43 18.36
CA VAL A 108 1.99 -1.72 19.54
C VAL A 108 3.11 -0.69 19.65
N GLY A 109 3.16 0.06 20.75
CA GLY A 109 4.08 1.16 20.97
C GLY A 109 3.36 2.50 21.13
N ASP A 110 4.01 3.61 20.79
CA ASP A 110 3.50 4.95 21.10
C ASP A 110 3.20 5.77 19.84
N LEU A 111 2.15 6.60 19.90
CA LEU A 111 1.82 7.61 18.87
C LEU A 111 1.59 7.05 17.45
N ASN A 112 1.24 5.77 17.31
CA ASN A 112 0.92 5.20 16.00
C ASN A 112 -0.49 5.62 15.56
N THR A 113 -0.65 6.00 14.29
CA THR A 113 -1.92 6.44 13.71
C THR A 113 -2.29 5.55 12.52
N ALA A 114 -3.52 5.05 12.51
CA ALA A 114 -4.08 4.26 11.41
C ALA A 114 -5.49 4.77 11.05
N ASN A 115 -5.68 5.19 9.81
CA ASN A 115 -6.97 5.56 9.25
C ASN A 115 -7.32 4.57 8.14
N VAL A 116 -8.49 3.95 8.24
CA VAL A 116 -8.99 2.99 7.25
C VAL A 116 -10.41 3.39 6.85
N VAL A 117 -10.61 3.62 5.57
CA VAL A 117 -11.93 3.87 4.98
C VAL A 117 -12.17 2.84 3.88
N GLN A 118 -13.25 2.07 4.02
CA GLN A 118 -13.69 1.11 3.01
C GLN A 118 -15.13 1.41 2.58
N SER A 119 -15.42 1.42 1.28
CA SER A 119 -16.77 1.67 0.75
C SER A 119 -17.19 0.60 -0.27
N TYR A 120 -18.51 0.37 -0.40
CA TYR A 120 -19.16 -0.65 -1.25
C TYR A 120 -19.22 -2.08 -0.70
N ARG A 121 -18.42 -3.05 -1.22
CA ARG A 121 -18.56 -4.46 -0.79
C ARG A 121 -17.26 -5.24 -0.79
N THR A 122 -17.05 -6.16 0.16
CA THR A 122 -16.00 -7.22 0.10
C THR A 122 -14.55 -6.73 -0.04
N SER A 123 -13.97 -6.05 0.96
CA SER A 123 -12.54 -5.71 0.93
C SER A 123 -11.88 -6.00 2.29
N THR A 124 -10.60 -6.35 2.27
CA THR A 124 -9.82 -6.65 3.49
C THR A 124 -8.70 -5.63 3.67
N VAL A 125 -8.59 -5.08 4.88
CA VAL A 125 -7.48 -4.21 5.29
C VAL A 125 -6.83 -4.78 6.53
N GLU A 126 -5.51 -4.93 6.49
CA GLU A 126 -4.70 -5.28 7.65
C GLU A 126 -3.64 -4.19 7.87
N VAL A 127 -3.63 -3.59 9.06
CA VAL A 127 -2.62 -2.62 9.47
C VAL A 127 -1.93 -3.14 10.71
N ALA A 128 -0.63 -3.34 10.65
CA ALA A 128 0.21 -3.74 11.78
C ALA A 128 1.34 -2.72 11.97
N GLN A 129 1.29 -1.95 13.06
CA GLN A 129 2.29 -0.93 13.41
C GLN A 129 2.97 -1.33 14.73
N THR A 130 4.29 -1.48 14.73
CA THR A 130 5.09 -1.80 15.93
C THR A 130 6.21 -0.78 16.09
N GLY A 131 6.17 0.03 17.13
CA GLY A 131 7.16 1.08 17.37
C GLY A 131 6.54 2.43 17.66
N GLU A 132 7.19 3.51 17.23
CA GLU A 132 6.75 4.88 17.54
C GLU A 132 6.40 5.69 16.29
N GLY A 133 5.28 6.41 16.34
CA GLY A 133 4.98 7.48 15.36
C GLY A 133 4.64 7.01 13.95
N HIS A 134 4.25 5.75 13.76
CA HIS A 134 3.83 5.26 12.45
C HIS A 134 2.55 5.93 11.97
N PHE A 135 2.43 6.13 10.66
CA PHE A 135 1.22 6.62 10.00
C PHE A 135 0.79 5.65 8.90
N ALA A 136 -0.47 5.23 8.91
CA ALA A 136 -1.09 4.47 7.85
C ALA A 136 -2.43 5.13 7.48
N ASP A 137 -2.61 5.45 6.19
CA ASP A 137 -3.86 5.95 5.64
C ASP A 137 -4.28 5.07 4.46
N ILE A 138 -5.39 4.36 4.59
CA ILE A 138 -5.87 3.38 3.62
C ILE A 138 -7.28 3.73 3.20
N TYR A 139 -7.44 4.06 1.92
CA TYR A 139 -8.70 4.30 1.26
C TYR A 139 -8.96 3.19 0.23
N GLN A 140 -10.05 2.45 0.39
CA GLN A 140 -10.47 1.43 -0.56
C GLN A 140 -11.93 1.65 -0.97
N GLU A 141 -12.15 1.92 -2.25
CA GLU A 141 -13.47 2.08 -2.83
C GLU A 141 -13.69 0.96 -3.85
N GLY A 142 -14.49 -0.08 -3.56
CA GLY A 142 -14.66 -1.14 -4.55
C GLY A 142 -15.14 -2.49 -4.07
N ARG A 143 -14.76 -3.52 -4.85
CA ARG A 143 -15.00 -4.93 -4.54
C ARG A 143 -13.74 -5.78 -4.65
N ALA A 144 -13.53 -6.65 -3.67
CA ALA A 144 -12.42 -7.61 -3.57
C ALA A 144 -11.02 -6.99 -3.41
N HIS A 145 -10.90 -5.79 -2.82
CA HIS A 145 -9.58 -5.18 -2.60
C HIS A 145 -8.91 -5.80 -1.36
N TYR A 146 -7.60 -5.97 -1.42
CA TYR A 146 -6.74 -6.35 -0.31
C TYR A 146 -5.64 -5.29 -0.14
N ALA A 147 -5.57 -4.71 1.06
CA ALA A 147 -4.45 -3.86 1.46
C ALA A 147 -3.86 -4.39 2.75
N SER A 148 -2.55 -4.56 2.79
CA SER A 148 -1.81 -4.93 4.00
C SER A 148 -0.65 -3.99 4.19
N THR A 149 -0.54 -3.42 5.39
CA THR A 149 0.58 -2.59 5.79
C THR A 149 1.21 -3.14 7.05
N ARG A 150 2.53 -3.35 7.00
CA ARG A 150 3.35 -3.66 8.16
C ARG A 150 4.40 -2.57 8.30
N GLN A 151 4.44 -1.95 9.48
CA GLN A 151 5.42 -0.91 9.81
C GLN A 151 6.08 -1.29 11.14
N ASP A 152 7.40 -1.40 11.13
CA ASP A 152 8.22 -1.76 12.30
C ASP A 152 9.35 -0.74 12.44
N GLY A 153 9.46 -0.05 13.58
CA GLY A 153 10.51 0.93 13.88
C GLY A 153 9.96 2.31 14.27
N MET A 154 10.35 3.38 13.56
CA MET A 154 9.93 4.75 13.91
C MET A 154 9.50 5.56 12.70
N ASN A 155 8.42 6.34 12.82
CA ASN A 155 7.98 7.37 11.85
C ASN A 155 7.77 6.88 10.40
N ASN A 156 7.54 5.58 10.20
CA ASN A 156 7.20 5.10 8.87
C ASN A 156 5.79 5.56 8.47
N SER A 157 5.58 5.89 7.20
CA SER A 157 4.33 6.39 6.64
C SER A 157 3.92 5.55 5.43
N VAL A 158 2.68 5.05 5.42
CA VAL A 158 2.06 4.39 4.27
C VAL A 158 0.76 5.08 3.90
N THR A 159 0.59 5.34 2.60
CA THR A 159 -0.70 5.73 2.02
C THR A 159 -1.08 4.74 0.92
N ILE A 160 -2.29 4.18 0.98
CA ILE A 160 -2.84 3.30 -0.05
C ILE A 160 -4.19 3.85 -0.47
N ASP A 161 -4.35 4.12 -1.77
CA ASP A 161 -5.60 4.53 -2.40
C ASP A 161 -5.93 3.55 -3.55
N GLN A 162 -6.97 2.74 -3.36
CA GLN A 162 -7.45 1.76 -4.33
C GLN A 162 -8.92 2.03 -4.68
N GLY A 163 -9.18 2.66 -5.82
CA GLY A 163 -10.52 3.00 -6.31
C GLY A 163 -11.15 1.96 -7.27
N GLU A 164 -12.43 2.13 -7.58
CA GLU A 164 -13.30 1.39 -8.52
C GLU A 164 -14.08 0.13 -8.09
N TYR A 165 -15.27 0.01 -8.70
CA TYR A 165 -16.35 -0.89 -8.29
C TYR A 165 -16.19 -2.38 -8.71
N TYR A 166 -15.26 -2.73 -9.61
CA TYR A 166 -15.34 -4.01 -10.37
C TYR A 166 -14.12 -4.95 -10.37
N ALA A 167 -12.96 -4.62 -9.78
CA ALA A 167 -11.78 -5.51 -9.82
C ALA A 167 -11.00 -5.55 -8.50
N GLY A 168 -10.53 -6.74 -8.11
CA GLY A 168 -9.83 -6.94 -6.84
C GLY A 168 -8.38 -6.46 -6.90
N LYS A 169 -8.05 -5.38 -6.21
CA LYS A 169 -6.70 -4.81 -6.19
C LYS A 169 -5.90 -5.30 -4.99
N TRP A 170 -4.61 -5.54 -5.16
CA TRP A 170 -3.71 -5.98 -4.08
C TRP A 170 -2.61 -4.94 -3.84
N ALA A 171 -2.51 -4.44 -2.62
CA ALA A 171 -1.41 -3.57 -2.18
C ALA A 171 -0.79 -4.14 -0.91
N LEU A 172 0.51 -4.45 -0.95
CA LEU A 172 1.28 -4.87 0.21
C LEU A 172 2.45 -3.91 0.42
N VAL A 173 2.54 -3.35 1.62
CA VAL A 173 3.63 -2.45 2.01
C VAL A 173 4.25 -2.93 3.32
N ASP A 174 5.54 -3.26 3.29
CA ASP A 174 6.32 -3.65 4.48
C ASP A 174 7.50 -2.68 4.67
N GLN A 175 7.47 -1.93 5.77
CA GLN A 175 8.48 -0.95 6.15
C GLN A 175 9.14 -1.37 7.47
N SER A 176 10.39 -1.78 7.40
CA SER A 176 11.19 -2.15 8.58
C SER A 176 12.37 -1.20 8.73
N GLY A 177 12.32 -0.37 9.77
CA GLY A 177 13.29 0.68 10.04
C GLY A 177 12.63 2.02 10.31
N ASN A 178 13.27 3.11 9.90
CA ASN A 178 12.83 4.45 10.29
C ASN A 178 12.60 5.38 9.10
N ASP A 179 11.63 6.29 9.25
CA ASP A 179 11.35 7.40 8.33
C ASP A 179 11.09 6.95 6.88
N HIS A 180 10.53 5.75 6.70
CA HIS A 180 10.11 5.27 5.37
C HIS A 180 8.81 5.92 4.92
N VAL A 181 8.69 6.19 3.63
CA VAL A 181 7.47 6.68 2.98
C VAL A 181 7.13 5.76 1.82
N ALA A 182 5.89 5.29 1.78
CA ALA A 182 5.36 4.50 0.69
C ALA A 182 3.96 4.99 0.31
N ALA A 183 3.73 5.19 -0.98
CA ALA A 183 2.44 5.58 -1.53
C ALA A 183 2.05 4.66 -2.69
N VAL A 184 0.81 4.14 -2.64
CA VAL A 184 0.24 3.28 -3.68
C VAL A 184 -1.07 3.88 -4.16
N TYR A 185 -1.14 4.21 -5.45
CA TYR A 185 -2.32 4.71 -6.13
C TYR A 185 -2.73 3.73 -7.23
N GLN A 186 -3.85 3.03 -7.03
CA GLN A 186 -4.41 2.10 -8.01
C GLN A 186 -5.83 2.56 -8.32
N THR A 187 -5.99 3.52 -9.24
CA THR A 187 -7.22 4.30 -9.38
C THR A 187 -8.20 3.76 -10.42
N SER A 188 -7.80 2.86 -11.32
CA SER A 188 -8.72 2.26 -12.31
C SER A 188 -8.29 0.90 -12.88
N GLY A 189 -9.28 0.08 -13.27
CA GLY A 189 -9.19 -1.25 -13.93
C GLY A 189 -8.41 -2.36 -13.22
N GLY A 190 -8.53 -3.61 -13.73
CA GLY A 190 -7.66 -4.79 -13.46
C GLY A 190 -7.48 -5.28 -12.01
N GLU A 191 -6.90 -6.48 -11.84
CA GLU A 191 -6.38 -6.98 -10.55
C GLU A 191 -4.96 -6.45 -10.31
N ASN A 192 -4.82 -5.12 -10.26
CA ASN A 192 -3.52 -4.45 -10.06
C ASN A 192 -2.86 -4.91 -8.76
N SER A 193 -1.57 -5.26 -8.84
CA SER A 193 -0.76 -5.73 -7.71
C SER A 193 0.45 -4.83 -7.49
N THR A 194 0.57 -4.30 -6.29
CA THR A 194 1.72 -3.51 -5.85
C THR A 194 2.32 -4.12 -4.59
N THR A 195 3.63 -4.32 -4.60
CA THR A 195 4.41 -4.70 -3.42
C THR A 195 5.54 -3.70 -3.22
N ILE A 196 5.61 -3.10 -2.03
CA ILE A 196 6.70 -2.22 -1.60
C ILE A 196 7.36 -2.83 -0.36
N MET A 197 8.65 -3.09 -0.41
CA MET A 197 9.46 -3.52 0.73
C MET A 197 10.60 -2.54 0.98
N GLN A 198 10.64 -1.92 2.16
CA GLN A 198 11.64 -0.94 2.55
C GLN A 198 12.34 -1.41 3.84
N LEU A 199 13.64 -1.65 3.77
CA LEU A 199 14.47 -2.10 4.89
C LEU A 199 15.63 -1.14 5.16
N GLY A 200 15.62 -0.43 6.29
CA GLY A 200 16.71 0.50 6.65
C GLY A 200 16.19 1.88 7.07
N SER A 201 16.54 2.96 6.37
CA SER A 201 16.01 4.29 6.75
C SER A 201 15.80 5.24 5.58
N SER A 202 14.81 6.13 5.70
CA SER A 202 14.57 7.25 4.78
C SER A 202 14.28 6.88 3.33
N HIS A 203 13.75 5.68 3.08
CA HIS A 203 13.30 5.28 1.76
C HIS A 203 11.99 5.96 1.35
N ASN A 204 11.85 6.30 0.07
CA ASN A 204 10.63 6.79 -0.54
C ASN A 204 10.27 5.92 -1.76
N ALA A 205 9.06 5.38 -1.78
CA ALA A 205 8.54 4.59 -2.89
C ALA A 205 7.14 5.04 -3.25
N GLU A 206 6.92 5.35 -4.52
CA GLU A 206 5.60 5.76 -5.02
C GLU A 206 5.24 4.97 -6.29
N VAL A 207 4.05 4.38 -6.28
CA VAL A 207 3.54 3.53 -7.36
C VAL A 207 2.17 4.03 -7.80
N HIS A 208 2.06 4.36 -9.09
CA HIS A 208 0.83 4.73 -9.77
C HIS A 208 0.48 3.68 -10.83
N GLN A 209 -0.69 3.08 -10.72
CA GLN A 209 -1.22 2.14 -11.70
C GLN A 209 -2.60 2.62 -12.16
N GLU A 210 -2.66 3.13 -13.39
CA GLU A 210 -3.85 3.72 -13.99
C GLU A 210 -4.26 2.93 -15.25
N ILE A 211 -5.29 2.09 -15.15
CA ILE A 211 -5.82 1.40 -16.32
C ILE A 211 -6.98 2.23 -16.90
N TYR A 212 -6.74 2.88 -18.04
CA TYR A 212 -7.80 3.61 -18.74
C TYR A 212 -8.64 2.67 -19.62
N GLY A 213 -9.86 2.33 -19.19
CA GLY A 213 -10.87 1.64 -20.01
C GLY A 213 -11.38 0.31 -19.46
N ILE A 214 -12.24 -0.38 -20.22
CA ILE A 214 -12.76 -1.74 -19.91
C ILE A 214 -11.76 -2.78 -20.44
N LEU A 215 -10.50 -2.67 -20.03
CA LEU A 215 -9.45 -3.62 -20.40
C LEU A 215 -9.26 -4.57 -19.22
N ASP A 216 -9.49 -5.87 -19.47
CA ASP A 216 -9.10 -6.94 -18.56
C ASP A 216 -7.58 -7.11 -18.65
N GLY A 217 -6.88 -6.81 -17.57
CA GLY A 217 -5.46 -7.11 -17.42
C GLY A 217 -4.86 -6.37 -16.22
N ASP A 218 -3.71 -6.86 -15.78
CA ASP A 218 -3.19 -6.54 -14.45
C ASP A 218 -1.86 -5.82 -14.61
N ASN A 219 -1.65 -4.74 -13.88
CA ASN A 219 -0.30 -4.20 -13.72
C ASN A 219 0.33 -4.76 -12.45
N VAL A 220 1.61 -5.11 -12.55
CA VAL A 220 2.42 -5.57 -11.41
C VAL A 220 3.56 -4.59 -11.21
N ALA A 221 3.67 -4.06 -9.99
CA ALA A 221 4.76 -3.20 -9.55
C ALA A 221 5.40 -3.78 -8.28
N MET A 222 6.72 -3.98 -8.32
CA MET A 222 7.50 -4.39 -7.16
C MET A 222 8.63 -3.41 -6.92
N VAL A 223 8.70 -2.86 -5.70
CA VAL A 223 9.77 -1.96 -5.27
C VAL A 223 10.43 -2.51 -4.02
N ASN A 224 11.72 -2.81 -4.11
CA ASN A 224 12.56 -3.27 -3.01
C ASN A 224 13.67 -2.25 -2.76
N GLN A 225 13.73 -1.69 -1.56
CA GLN A 225 14.74 -0.72 -1.15
C GLN A 225 15.40 -1.17 0.15
N ALA A 226 16.71 -1.40 0.11
CA ALA A 226 17.49 -1.88 1.24
C ALA A 226 18.73 -0.99 1.49
N GLY A 227 18.76 -0.31 2.63
CA GLY A 227 19.84 0.59 3.01
C GLY A 227 19.33 1.97 3.45
N LEU A 228 19.81 3.04 2.79
CA LEU A 228 19.53 4.42 3.19
C LEU A 228 19.12 5.28 1.99
N ASP A 229 18.08 6.10 2.19
CA ASP A 229 17.76 7.27 1.33
C ASP A 229 17.54 6.93 -0.16
N HIS A 230 16.79 5.88 -0.43
CA HIS A 230 16.42 5.47 -1.79
C HIS A 230 15.12 6.14 -2.22
N THR A 231 15.03 6.51 -3.50
CA THR A 231 13.80 6.97 -4.14
C THR A 231 13.45 6.05 -5.30
N ALA A 232 12.20 5.59 -5.34
CA ALA A 232 11.65 4.78 -6.42
C ALA A 232 10.29 5.34 -6.87
N TRP A 233 10.12 5.49 -8.18
CA TRP A 233 8.86 5.88 -8.80
C TRP A 233 8.46 4.87 -9.88
N VAL A 234 7.22 4.40 -9.85
CA VAL A 234 6.64 3.55 -10.88
C VAL A 234 5.33 4.15 -11.36
N SER A 235 5.18 4.32 -12.67
CA SER A 235 3.92 4.71 -13.32
C SER A 235 3.60 3.74 -14.45
N GLN A 236 2.48 3.04 -14.36
CA GLN A 236 2.01 2.09 -15.36
C GLN A 236 0.62 2.50 -15.85
N GLU A 237 0.52 2.79 -17.14
CA GLU A 237 -0.73 3.13 -17.81
C GLU A 237 -1.16 2.00 -18.74
N ARG A 238 -2.47 1.69 -18.75
CA ARG A 238 -3.09 0.52 -19.43
C ARG A 238 -2.73 -0.80 -18.73
N ALA A 239 -2.85 -1.94 -19.40
CA ALA A 239 -2.88 -3.26 -18.76
C ALA A 239 -1.65 -4.13 -19.05
N ASN A 240 -1.42 -5.15 -18.22
CA ASN A 240 -0.38 -6.17 -18.39
C ASN A 240 1.06 -5.66 -18.35
N ASN A 241 1.31 -4.52 -17.70
CA ASN A 241 2.67 -4.02 -17.53
C ASN A 241 3.32 -4.59 -16.26
N THR A 242 4.62 -4.86 -16.31
CA THR A 242 5.43 -5.30 -15.16
C THR A 242 6.59 -4.32 -14.93
N ALA A 243 6.71 -3.82 -13.71
CA ALA A 243 7.77 -2.93 -13.27
C ALA A 243 8.42 -3.47 -12.00
N GLU A 244 9.74 -3.57 -12.01
CA GLU A 244 10.54 -4.03 -10.86
C GLU A 244 11.70 -3.06 -10.60
N ILE A 245 11.82 -2.58 -9.37
CA ILE A 245 12.94 -1.78 -8.87
C ILE A 245 13.55 -2.49 -7.67
N ASP A 246 14.85 -2.76 -7.73
CA ASP A 246 15.66 -3.26 -6.61
C ASP A 246 16.85 -2.31 -6.36
N GLN A 247 16.87 -1.66 -5.19
CA GLN A 247 17.89 -0.70 -4.78
C GLN A 247 18.57 -1.18 -3.50
N LEU A 248 19.88 -1.41 -3.57
CA LEU A 248 20.71 -1.87 -2.44
C LEU A 248 21.90 -0.94 -2.20
N GLY A 249 21.93 -0.27 -1.05
CA GLY A 249 23.02 0.64 -0.68
C GLY A 249 22.52 2.01 -0.23
N GLU A 250 23.02 3.10 -0.82
CA GLU A 250 22.70 4.46 -0.36
C GLU A 250 22.31 5.39 -1.52
N GLY A 251 21.26 6.20 -1.36
CA GLY A 251 21.01 7.35 -2.23
C GLY A 251 20.58 7.04 -3.66
N HIS A 252 20.05 5.84 -3.94
CA HIS A 252 19.63 5.45 -5.28
C HIS A 252 18.35 6.16 -5.74
N ASN A 253 18.26 6.49 -7.04
CA ASN A 253 17.06 7.02 -7.67
C ASN A 253 16.67 6.15 -8.88
N ALA A 254 15.46 5.61 -8.88
CA ALA A 254 14.92 4.78 -9.95
C ALA A 254 13.53 5.27 -10.36
N SER A 255 13.29 5.37 -11.67
CA SER A 255 11.99 5.79 -12.22
C SER A 255 11.61 4.95 -13.44
N ILE A 256 10.48 4.25 -13.35
CA ILE A 256 9.88 3.50 -14.46
C ILE A 256 8.58 4.17 -14.91
N THR A 257 8.44 4.42 -16.20
CA THR A 257 7.19 4.83 -16.84
C THR A 257 6.86 3.90 -17.99
N GLN A 258 5.67 3.28 -17.96
CA GLN A 258 5.18 2.35 -18.97
C GLN A 258 3.83 2.83 -19.48
N GLN A 259 3.74 3.16 -20.77
CA GLN A 259 2.51 3.55 -21.45
C GLN A 259 2.26 2.60 -22.63
N GLY A 260 1.34 1.66 -22.46
CA GLY A 260 1.09 0.60 -23.44
C GLY A 260 0.69 -0.70 -22.76
N GLU A 261 0.59 -1.77 -23.53
CA GLU A 261 0.32 -3.10 -22.98
C GLU A 261 1.56 -4.01 -23.02
N PHE A 262 1.69 -4.93 -22.07
CA PHE A 262 2.75 -5.95 -22.05
C PHE A 262 4.18 -5.41 -21.95
N ASN A 263 4.39 -4.20 -21.43
CA ASN A 263 5.74 -3.69 -21.21
C ASN A 263 6.36 -4.27 -19.94
N THR A 264 7.64 -4.60 -20.00
CA THR A 264 8.44 -5.06 -18.86
C THR A 264 9.62 -4.11 -18.63
N SER A 265 9.84 -3.67 -17.39
CA SER A 265 11.00 -2.88 -17.00
C SER A 265 11.55 -3.36 -15.67
N THR A 266 12.84 -3.69 -15.64
CA THR A 266 13.56 -4.12 -14.45
C THR A 266 14.77 -3.22 -14.22
N MET A 267 14.87 -2.67 -13.01
CA MET A 267 16.00 -1.86 -12.57
C MET A 267 16.65 -2.47 -11.34
N THR A 268 17.95 -2.68 -11.39
CA THR A 268 18.76 -3.11 -10.24
C THR A 268 19.90 -2.12 -10.03
N GLN A 269 19.94 -1.49 -8.85
CA GLN A 269 20.97 -0.53 -8.47
C GLN A 269 21.66 -1.01 -7.18
N GLN A 270 22.99 -1.17 -7.24
CA GLN A 270 23.82 -1.53 -6.10
C GLN A 270 24.94 -0.52 -5.92
N GLY A 271 25.21 -0.10 -4.68
CA GLY A 271 26.30 0.81 -4.33
C GLY A 271 25.80 2.15 -3.79
N MET A 272 26.21 3.27 -4.39
CA MET A 272 25.80 4.60 -3.90
C MET A 272 25.42 5.56 -5.03
N PHE A 273 24.34 6.33 -4.84
CA PHE A 273 23.97 7.47 -5.68
C PHE A 273 23.82 7.16 -7.18
N ASN A 274 23.46 5.93 -7.54
CA ASN A 274 23.12 5.57 -8.92
C ASN A 274 21.72 6.10 -9.29
N THR A 275 21.55 6.49 -10.56
CA THR A 275 20.29 6.95 -11.15
C THR A 275 19.92 6.10 -12.37
N ALA A 276 18.72 5.52 -12.37
CA ALA A 276 18.17 4.70 -13.45
C ALA A 276 16.79 5.22 -13.88
N VAL A 277 16.61 5.45 -15.18
CA VAL A 277 15.34 5.92 -15.74
C VAL A 277 14.96 5.07 -16.95
N SER A 278 13.71 4.59 -16.98
CA SER A 278 13.14 3.84 -18.09
C SER A 278 11.80 4.42 -18.47
N SER A 279 11.62 4.65 -19.77
CA SER A 279 10.37 5.09 -20.36
C SER A 279 10.03 4.24 -21.57
N GLN A 280 8.85 3.60 -21.56
CA GLN A 280 8.39 2.70 -22.62
C GLN A 280 7.02 3.19 -23.12
N PHE A 281 6.96 3.59 -24.39
CA PHE A 281 5.74 4.02 -25.08
C PHE A 281 5.40 3.06 -26.22
N GLY A 282 4.29 2.33 -26.11
CA GLY A 282 3.86 1.29 -27.04
C GLY A 282 3.87 -0.09 -26.37
N ASP A 283 3.78 -1.15 -27.16
CA ASP A 283 3.44 -2.48 -26.65
C ASP A 283 4.62 -3.47 -26.69
N ASP A 284 4.63 -4.47 -25.81
CA ASP A 284 5.63 -5.56 -25.80
C ASP A 284 7.10 -5.09 -25.68
N ASN A 285 7.36 -3.94 -25.05
CA ASN A 285 8.72 -3.45 -24.88
C ASN A 285 9.38 -4.02 -23.62
N SER A 286 10.70 -4.23 -23.65
CA SER A 286 11.49 -4.76 -22.56
C SER A 286 12.71 -3.90 -22.26
N VAL A 287 12.83 -3.45 -21.01
CA VAL A 287 13.97 -2.68 -20.49
C VAL A 287 14.62 -3.37 -19.31
N VAL A 288 15.96 -3.47 -19.34
CA VAL A 288 16.77 -3.91 -18.20
C VAL A 288 17.88 -2.89 -17.93
N ILE A 289 17.94 -2.37 -16.71
CA ILE A 289 19.03 -1.51 -16.24
C ILE A 289 19.71 -2.13 -15.03
N GLY A 290 20.99 -2.48 -15.14
CA GLY A 290 21.83 -2.89 -14.03
C GLY A 290 22.95 -1.87 -13.77
N GLN A 291 23.01 -1.33 -12.55
CA GLN A 291 24.07 -0.40 -12.13
C GLN A 291 24.74 -0.91 -10.85
N ASN A 292 26.03 -1.18 -10.92
CA ASN A 292 26.85 -1.58 -9.77
C ASN A 292 28.01 -0.61 -9.58
N GLY A 293 28.00 0.15 -8.48
CA GLY A 293 29.05 1.10 -8.13
C GLY A 293 28.48 2.45 -7.73
N GLU A 294 29.17 3.54 -8.09
CA GLU A 294 28.86 4.88 -7.58
C GLU A 294 28.53 5.88 -8.69
N ARG A 295 27.47 6.69 -8.49
CA ARG A 295 27.12 7.82 -9.38
C ARG A 295 26.94 7.45 -10.86
N ASN A 296 26.51 6.22 -11.15
CA ASN A 296 26.20 5.83 -12.51
C ASN A 296 24.82 6.37 -12.92
N LEU A 297 24.69 6.83 -14.17
CA LEU A 297 23.45 7.29 -14.80
C LEU A 297 23.13 6.40 -16.00
N ALA A 298 21.93 5.82 -15.98
CA ALA A 298 21.40 4.99 -17.06
C ALA A 298 20.00 5.47 -17.43
N GLU A 299 19.79 5.74 -18.72
CA GLU A 299 18.49 6.15 -19.26
C GLU A 299 18.15 5.34 -20.50
N ILE A 300 16.95 4.77 -20.51
CA ILE A 300 16.41 4.03 -21.65
C ILE A 300 15.04 4.60 -22.01
N SER A 301 14.87 5.00 -23.28
CA SER A 301 13.60 5.42 -23.85
C SER A 301 13.27 4.54 -25.06
N GLN A 302 12.12 3.88 -25.03
CA GLN A 302 11.61 3.03 -26.11
C GLN A 302 10.28 3.59 -26.61
N ILE A 303 10.14 3.80 -27.92
CA ILE A 303 8.90 4.28 -28.57
C ILE A 303 8.57 3.34 -29.73
N GLY A 304 7.62 2.43 -29.55
CA GLY A 304 7.32 1.43 -30.56
C GLY A 304 6.83 0.12 -29.98
N ALA A 305 6.98 -0.95 -30.77
CA ALA A 305 6.54 -2.28 -30.36
C ALA A 305 7.67 -3.32 -30.45
N GLY A 306 7.78 -4.16 -29.42
CA GLY A 306 8.76 -5.25 -29.39
C GLY A 306 10.22 -4.78 -29.32
N LEU A 307 10.49 -3.68 -28.62
CA LEU A 307 11.84 -3.14 -28.44
C LEU A 307 12.51 -3.78 -27.22
N GLU A 308 13.79 -4.13 -27.32
CA GLU A 308 14.59 -4.64 -26.19
C GLU A 308 15.82 -3.77 -25.96
N ALA A 309 15.98 -3.28 -24.73
CA ALA A 309 17.10 -2.43 -24.35
C ALA A 309 17.72 -2.90 -23.03
N THR A 310 19.04 -2.98 -22.99
CA THR A 310 19.80 -3.32 -21.78
C THR A 310 20.94 -2.35 -21.55
N ILE A 311 21.03 -1.76 -20.36
CA ILE A 311 22.21 -1.04 -19.89
C ILE A 311 22.79 -1.78 -18.68
N ASN A 312 24.07 -2.17 -18.76
CA ASN A 312 24.83 -2.69 -17.63
C ASN A 312 26.04 -1.80 -17.36
N GLN A 313 26.11 -1.18 -16.18
CA GLN A 313 27.22 -0.31 -15.75
C GLN A 313 27.87 -0.90 -14.51
N THR A 314 29.19 -1.11 -14.54
CA THR A 314 29.96 -1.49 -13.35
C THR A 314 31.15 -0.57 -13.18
N GLY A 315 31.15 0.24 -12.12
CA GLY A 315 32.16 1.26 -11.93
C GLY A 315 31.62 2.57 -11.37
N THR A 316 32.31 3.66 -11.66
CA THR A 316 31.92 4.99 -11.16
C THR A 316 31.65 5.98 -12.29
N ASP A 317 30.71 6.90 -12.06
CA ASP A 317 30.43 8.05 -12.92
C ASP A 317 30.12 7.68 -14.39
N HIS A 318 29.57 6.49 -14.65
CA HIS A 318 29.16 6.11 -15.99
C HIS A 318 27.90 6.85 -16.44
N GLN A 319 27.80 7.13 -17.73
CA GLN A 319 26.61 7.65 -18.38
C GLN A 319 26.26 6.79 -19.58
N ALA A 320 25.05 6.23 -19.61
CA ALA A 320 24.55 5.39 -20.69
C ALA A 320 23.15 5.83 -21.07
N PHE A 321 22.94 6.05 -22.38
CA PHE A 321 21.67 6.47 -22.95
C PHE A 321 21.27 5.55 -24.10
N ILE A 322 20.10 4.95 -24.05
CA ILE A 322 19.51 4.21 -25.18
C ILE A 322 18.20 4.89 -25.57
N THR A 323 18.06 5.23 -26.84
CA THR A 323 16.80 5.64 -27.45
C THR A 323 16.49 4.72 -28.62
N GLN A 324 15.35 4.03 -28.57
CA GLN A 324 14.90 3.14 -29.64
C GLN A 324 13.51 3.53 -30.13
N GLY A 325 13.33 3.53 -31.45
CA GLY A 325 12.04 3.71 -32.11
C GLY A 325 11.57 2.48 -32.91
N LEU A 326 10.37 2.58 -33.48
CA LEU A 326 9.84 1.65 -34.50
C LEU A 326 9.52 0.24 -33.97
N SER A 327 10.04 -0.82 -34.57
CA SER A 327 9.73 -2.19 -34.14
C SER A 327 10.93 -3.12 -34.22
N GLY A 328 11.05 -4.01 -33.23
CA GLY A 328 12.01 -5.12 -33.23
C GLY A 328 13.50 -4.74 -33.06
N ASN A 329 13.80 -3.55 -32.54
CA ASN A 329 15.18 -3.15 -32.28
C ASN A 329 15.69 -3.72 -30.95
N GLN A 330 16.94 -4.19 -30.94
CA GLN A 330 17.67 -4.62 -29.74
C GLN A 330 18.90 -3.73 -29.53
N ALA A 331 19.06 -3.17 -28.34
CA ALA A 331 20.19 -2.30 -27.99
C ALA A 331 20.79 -2.73 -26.66
N THR A 332 22.12 -2.83 -26.61
CA THR A 332 22.83 -3.17 -25.38
C THR A 332 24.02 -2.24 -25.19
N ILE A 333 24.10 -1.61 -24.01
CA ILE A 333 25.28 -0.89 -23.55
C ILE A 333 25.87 -1.67 -22.36
N THR A 334 27.17 -1.92 -22.39
CA THR A 334 27.91 -2.42 -21.23
C THR A 334 29.12 -1.52 -20.99
N GLN A 335 29.22 -0.95 -19.79
CA GLN A 335 30.31 -0.06 -19.39
C GLN A 335 31.01 -0.61 -18.14
N LEU A 336 32.34 -0.61 -18.18
CA LEU A 336 33.22 -1.02 -17.08
C LEU A 336 34.24 0.08 -16.79
N GLY A 337 34.55 0.36 -15.53
CA GLY A 337 35.65 1.26 -15.14
C GLY A 337 35.16 2.58 -14.54
N ALA A 338 35.57 3.72 -15.10
CA ALA A 338 35.13 5.02 -14.60
C ALA A 338 34.84 5.99 -15.76
N ALA A 339 33.86 6.88 -15.57
CA ALA A 339 33.59 8.05 -16.42
C ALA A 339 33.31 7.76 -17.93
N ASN A 340 32.89 6.55 -18.27
CA ASN A 340 32.47 6.23 -19.64
C ASN A 340 31.14 6.90 -20.00
N LEU A 341 31.05 7.40 -21.24
CA LEU A 341 29.80 7.86 -21.87
C LEU A 341 29.47 6.96 -23.06
N ALA A 342 28.26 6.44 -23.13
CA ALA A 342 27.76 5.63 -24.24
C ALA A 342 26.34 6.07 -24.62
N THR A 343 26.08 6.16 -25.92
CA THR A 343 24.76 6.51 -26.45
C THR A 343 24.44 5.62 -27.64
N ILE A 344 23.26 5.00 -27.63
CA ILE A 344 22.67 4.30 -28.77
C ILE A 344 21.38 5.04 -29.14
N SER A 345 21.24 5.41 -30.40
CA SER A 345 20.00 5.96 -30.98
C SER A 345 19.68 5.16 -32.24
N GLN A 346 18.53 4.50 -32.27
CA GLN A 346 18.10 3.61 -33.36
C GLN A 346 16.62 3.79 -33.68
#